data_AF-A0A4Y2IDX6-F1
#
_entry.id   AF-A0A4Y2IDX6-F1
#
_cell.length_a   1.000
_cell.length_b   1.000
_cell.length_c   1.000
_cell.angle_alpha   90.00
_cell.angle_beta   90.00
_cell.angle_gamma   90.00
#
_symmetry.space_group_name_H-M   'P 1'
#
loop_
_entity.id
_entity.type
_entity.pdbx_description
1 polymer ?
#
loop_
_entity_poly.entity_id
_entity_poly.type
_entity_poly.pdbx_seq_one_letter_code
_entity_poly.pdbx_strand_id
1 'polypeptide(L)'
;MKESYETLKHMLSSIEYSKHSWHICADLKVIAVLVGLQAGYTKFCCFLCQWDSRDRKKHCIKKVWPKRQEGFLIPGVKNEENELLVASEKILFPPLHIRIMLKRWTVEKVDFSTYV
;
A
#
# COMPACT_ATOMS: atom_id res chain seq x y z
N MET A 1 -21.09 4.82 6.10
CA MET A 1 -20.14 3.85 6.71
C MET A 1 -18.75 4.45 6.65
N LYS A 2 -17.98 4.44 7.74
CA LYS A 2 -16.64 5.06 7.79
C LYS A 2 -15.59 4.00 7.46
N GLU A 3 -14.69 4.30 6.52
CA GLU A 3 -13.56 3.43 6.16
C GLU A 3 -12.46 3.52 7.23
N SER A 4 -12.70 2.91 8.39
CA SER A 4 -11.71 2.76 9.45
C SER A 4 -11.15 1.35 9.52
N TYR A 5 -9.97 1.21 10.11
CA TYR A 5 -9.32 -0.09 10.37
C TYR A 5 -10.26 -1.07 11.08
N GLU A 6 -10.89 -0.64 12.17
CA GLU A 6 -11.84 -1.47 12.92
C GLU A 6 -13.04 -1.93 12.09
N THR A 7 -13.57 -1.03 11.24
CA THR A 7 -14.71 -1.36 10.39
C THR A 7 -14.32 -2.44 9.36
N LEU A 8 -13.17 -2.29 8.71
CA LEU A 8 -12.68 -3.25 7.72
C LEU A 8 -12.29 -4.58 8.38
N LYS A 9 -11.67 -4.56 9.56
CA LYS A 9 -11.35 -5.75 10.34
C LYS A 9 -12.62 -6.53 10.69
N HIS A 10 -13.66 -5.83 11.14
CA HIS A 10 -14.94 -6.47 11.45
C HIS A 10 -15.60 -7.05 10.21
N MET A 11 -15.61 -6.33 9.08
CA MET A 11 -16.15 -6.83 7.81
C MET A 11 -15.42 -8.09 7.32
N LEU A 12 -14.08 -8.10 7.37
CA LEU A 12 -13.27 -9.27 6.99
C LEU A 12 -13.53 -10.49 7.88
N SER A 13 -13.76 -10.26 9.18
CA SER A 13 -14.16 -11.32 10.10
C SER A 13 -15.55 -11.88 9.78
N SER A 14 -16.51 -11.03 9.44
CA SER A 14 -17.89 -11.43 9.15
C SER A 14 -18.02 -12.26 7.86
N ILE A 15 -17.09 -12.08 6.91
CA ILE A 15 -17.03 -12.90 5.69
C ILE A 15 -16.05 -14.07 5.80
N GLU A 16 -15.49 -14.31 7.00
CA GLU A 16 -14.52 -15.37 7.26
C GLU A 16 -13.34 -15.38 6.27
N TYR A 17 -12.81 -14.18 5.97
CA TYR A 17 -11.79 -13.99 4.94
C TYR A 17 -10.57 -14.91 5.12
N SER A 18 -10.18 -15.20 6.36
CA SER A 18 -9.05 -16.10 6.68
C SER A 18 -9.21 -17.51 6.08
N LYS A 19 -10.44 -18.01 5.94
CA LYS A 19 -10.70 -19.33 5.33
C LYS A 19 -10.55 -19.32 3.82
N HIS A 20 -10.90 -18.21 3.18
CA HIS A 20 -11.03 -18.14 1.74
C HIS A 20 -9.84 -17.48 1.04
N SER A 21 -9.14 -16.57 1.72
CA SER A 21 -7.92 -15.91 1.25
C SER A 21 -8.05 -15.34 -0.17
N TRP A 22 -9.21 -14.74 -0.46
CA TRP A 22 -9.54 -14.18 -1.77
C TRP A 22 -8.65 -13.00 -2.11
N HIS A 23 -8.48 -12.74 -3.41
CA HIS A 23 -7.83 -11.53 -3.85
C HIS A 23 -8.77 -10.33 -3.68
N ILE A 24 -8.27 -9.23 -3.12
CA ILE A 24 -9.04 -8.01 -2.85
C ILE A 24 -8.66 -6.93 -3.86
N CYS A 25 -9.66 -6.38 -4.54
CA CYS A 25 -9.51 -5.26 -5.45
C CYS A 25 -10.32 -4.08 -4.91
N ALA A 26 -9.66 -3.00 -4.50
CA ALA A 26 -10.29 -1.87 -3.85
C ALA A 26 -9.58 -0.54 -4.19
N ASP A 27 -10.17 0.58 -3.74
CA ASP A 27 -9.52 1.88 -3.83
C ASP A 27 -8.24 1.92 -2.95
N LEU A 28 -7.30 2.75 -3.37
CA LEU A 28 -6.03 3.07 -2.70
C LEU A 28 -6.17 3.34 -1.21
N LYS A 29 -7.21 4.08 -0.83
CA LYS A 29 -7.44 4.43 0.57
C LYS A 29 -7.80 3.20 1.41
N VAL A 30 -8.64 2.32 0.88
CA VAL A 30 -9.01 1.06 1.54
C VAL A 30 -7.80 0.14 1.60
N ILE A 31 -7.05 0.02 0.50
CA ILE A 31 -5.80 -0.74 0.45
C ILE A 31 -4.82 -0.25 1.51
N ALA A 32 -4.62 1.06 1.64
CA ALA A 32 -3.74 1.64 2.66
C ALA A 32 -4.14 1.22 4.08
N VAL A 33 -5.45 1.20 4.39
CA VAL A 33 -5.93 0.74 5.70
C VAL A 33 -5.74 -0.77 5.89
N LEU A 34 -5.99 -1.57 4.86
CA LEU A 34 -5.79 -3.03 4.89
C LEU A 34 -4.31 -3.41 5.10
N VAL A 35 -3.40 -2.64 4.51
CA VAL A 35 -1.95 -2.83 4.68
C VAL A 35 -1.37 -2.16 5.92
N GLY A 36 -2.20 -1.52 6.75
CA GLY A 36 -1.77 -0.86 7.98
C GLY A 36 -0.97 0.44 7.78
N LEU A 37 -1.01 1.04 6.59
CA LEU A 37 -0.36 2.31 6.33
C LEU A 37 -1.10 3.48 6.99
N GLN A 38 -0.33 4.39 7.57
CA GLN A 38 -0.84 5.65 8.08
C GLN A 38 -1.50 6.48 6.98
N ALA A 39 -2.69 7.00 7.27
CA ALA A 39 -3.40 7.89 6.38
C ALA A 39 -2.70 9.26 6.28
N GLY A 40 -2.64 9.82 5.07
CA GLY A 40 -2.12 11.17 4.82
C GLY A 40 -0.85 11.22 3.97
N TYR A 41 -0.26 12.40 3.85
CA TYR A 41 0.95 12.65 3.04
C TYR A 41 2.21 12.28 3.84
N THR A 42 2.37 10.99 4.10
CA THR A 42 3.48 10.46 4.89
C THR A 42 4.74 10.28 4.06
N LYS A 43 5.88 10.16 4.75
CA LYS A 43 7.20 10.04 4.12
C LYS A 43 7.31 8.77 3.25
N PHE A 44 6.69 7.67 3.67
CA PHE A 44 6.69 6.37 2.96
C PHE A 44 5.27 5.97 2.62
N CYS A 45 4.65 6.67 1.67
CA CYS A 45 3.25 6.47 1.30
C CYS A 45 3.00 5.25 0.38
N CYS A 46 4.06 4.63 -0.14
CA CYS A 46 3.94 3.46 -1.01
C CYS A 46 3.93 2.16 -0.19
N PHE A 47 2.97 1.28 -0.48
CA PHE A 47 2.90 -0.05 0.14
C PHE A 47 3.73 -1.12 -0.60
N LEU A 48 4.11 -0.90 -1.85
CA LEU A 48 4.93 -1.84 -2.63
C LEU A 48 6.42 -1.66 -2.34
N CYS A 49 6.86 -0.42 -2.12
CA CYS A 49 8.26 -0.09 -1.99
C CYS A 49 8.51 1.03 -0.96
N GLN A 50 9.72 1.10 -0.44
CA GLN A 50 10.13 2.11 0.52
C GLN A 50 10.50 3.43 -0.17
N TRP A 51 9.60 3.94 -1.01
CA TRP A 51 9.77 5.22 -1.68
C TRP A 51 9.61 6.36 -0.67
N ASP A 52 10.65 7.18 -0.54
CA ASP A 52 10.67 8.34 0.36
C ASP A 52 10.14 9.57 -0.38
N SER A 53 8.88 9.95 -0.21
CA SER A 53 8.23 11.09 -0.89
C SER A 53 8.91 12.44 -0.63
N ARG A 54 9.80 12.53 0.38
CA ARG A 54 10.49 13.78 0.76
C ARG A 54 11.90 13.87 0.17
N ASP A 55 12.48 12.78 -0.35
CA ASP A 55 13.85 12.75 -0.87
C ASP A 55 13.96 13.24 -2.33
N ARG A 56 13.88 14.56 -2.51
CA ARG A 56 13.96 15.21 -3.84
C ARG A 56 15.27 14.95 -4.60
N LYS A 57 16.35 14.52 -3.93
CA LYS A 57 17.66 14.31 -4.57
C LYS A 57 17.75 12.92 -5.20
N LYS A 58 17.29 11.90 -4.49
CA LYS A 58 17.37 10.51 -4.97
C LYS A 58 16.22 10.13 -5.89
N HIS A 59 15.10 10.86 -5.90
CA HIS A 59 13.97 10.61 -6.80
C HIS A 59 14.33 10.50 -8.28
N CYS A 60 15.22 11.39 -8.76
CA CYS A 60 15.57 11.43 -10.18
C CYS A 60 16.67 10.42 -10.57
N ILE A 61 17.38 9.87 -9.58
CA ILE A 61 18.55 8.98 -9.79
C ILE A 61 18.15 7.52 -9.56
N LYS A 62 17.34 7.26 -8.53
CA LYS A 62 16.97 5.93 -8.08
C LYS A 62 15.59 5.56 -8.64
N LYS A 63 15.60 4.74 -9.69
CA LYS A 63 14.37 4.20 -10.32
C LYS A 63 13.78 3.01 -9.56
N VAL A 64 14.64 2.20 -8.93
CA VAL A 64 14.26 0.99 -8.19
C VAL A 64 14.47 1.22 -6.70
N TRP A 65 13.41 1.04 -5.93
CA TRP A 65 13.37 1.18 -4.47
C TRP A 65 13.33 -0.19 -3.78
N PRO A 66 13.73 -0.30 -2.52
CA PRO A 66 13.62 -1.57 -1.81
C PRO A 66 12.13 -1.96 -1.70
N LYS A 67 11.82 -3.22 -2.04
CA LYS A 67 10.48 -3.80 -1.80
C LYS A 67 10.16 -3.70 -0.31
N ARG A 68 8.90 -3.40 0.00
CA ARG A 68 8.40 -3.48 1.37
C ARG A 68 8.17 -4.97 1.65
N GLN A 69 8.98 -5.57 2.52
CA GLN A 69 8.80 -6.97 2.92
C GLN A 69 7.66 -7.06 3.93
N GLU A 70 6.76 -8.02 3.72
CA GLU A 70 5.55 -8.25 4.51
C GLU A 70 5.85 -8.50 6.00
N GLY A 71 6.99 -9.10 6.30
CA GLY A 71 7.48 -9.35 7.66
C GLY A 71 8.19 -8.17 8.35
N PHE A 72 8.29 -6.99 7.73
CA PHE A 72 9.02 -5.83 8.29
C PHE A 72 8.12 -4.67 8.73
N LEU A 73 6.82 -4.94 8.87
CA LEU A 73 5.81 -3.96 9.27
C LEU A 73 5.64 -4.00 10.79
N ILE A 74 6.64 -3.46 11.49
CA ILE A 74 6.55 -3.23 12.93
C ILE A 74 5.71 -1.96 13.12
N PRO A 75 4.53 -2.00 13.78
CA PRO A 75 3.76 -0.79 14.08
C PRO A 75 4.65 0.28 14.73
N GLY A 76 4.66 1.48 14.17
CA GLY A 76 5.52 2.61 14.60
C GLY A 76 6.83 2.78 13.82
N VAL A 77 7.22 1.83 12.96
CA VAL A 77 8.35 1.98 12.03
C VAL A 77 7.81 2.41 10.65
N LYS A 78 8.50 3.33 9.96
CA LYS A 78 8.23 3.73 8.55
C LYS A 78 6.77 4.02 8.15
N ASN A 79 5.96 4.55 9.08
CA ASN A 79 4.55 4.96 8.92
C ASN A 79 3.54 3.79 8.83
N GLU A 80 3.88 2.64 9.41
CA GLU A 80 2.91 1.60 9.75
C GLU A 80 2.22 1.94 11.07
N GLU A 81 0.90 2.13 11.07
CA GLU A 81 0.13 2.40 12.29
C GLU A 81 -0.49 1.13 12.88
N ASN A 82 -0.89 0.18 12.03
CA ASN A 82 -1.63 -1.00 12.44
C ASN A 82 -1.02 -2.27 11.83
N GLU A 83 -1.38 -3.42 12.41
CA GLU A 83 -1.07 -4.73 11.84
C GLU A 83 -1.73 -4.91 10.46
N LEU A 84 -1.11 -5.73 9.62
CA LEU A 84 -1.68 -6.14 8.34
C LEU A 84 -2.97 -6.93 8.55
N LEU A 85 -4.07 -6.47 7.96
CA LEU A 85 -5.31 -7.26 7.91
C LEU A 85 -5.28 -8.28 6.76
N VAL A 86 -4.55 -7.96 5.69
CA VAL A 86 -4.50 -8.74 4.46
C VAL A 86 -3.07 -8.71 3.92
N ALA A 87 -2.59 -9.87 3.45
CA ALA A 87 -1.31 -9.96 2.78
C ALA A 87 -1.31 -9.09 1.51
N SER A 88 -0.25 -8.33 1.32
CA SER A 88 0.02 -7.50 0.15
C SER A 88 -0.07 -8.27 -1.16
N GLU A 89 0.31 -9.56 -1.16
CA GLU A 89 0.22 -10.47 -2.30
C GLU A 89 -1.22 -10.75 -2.75
N LYS A 90 -2.18 -10.57 -1.85
CA LYS A 90 -3.61 -10.77 -2.14
C LYS A 90 -4.28 -9.51 -2.65
N ILE A 91 -3.57 -8.40 -2.77
CA ILE A 91 -4.13 -7.13 -3.21
C ILE A 91 -3.97 -7.00 -4.72
N LEU A 92 -5.10 -6.93 -5.42
CA LEU A 92 -5.17 -6.64 -6.84
C LEU A 92 -5.40 -5.16 -7.04
N PHE A 93 -4.61 -4.56 -7.93
CA PHE A 93 -4.86 -3.21 -8.38
C PHE A 93 -5.82 -3.21 -9.57
N PRO A 94 -6.89 -2.39 -9.53
CA PRO A 94 -7.64 -2.12 -10.73
C PRO A 94 -6.71 -1.44 -11.75
N PRO A 95 -6.68 -1.87 -13.03
CA PRO A 95 -5.84 -1.28 -14.08
C PRO A 95 -5.99 0.25 -14.21
N LEU A 96 -7.17 0.76 -13.85
CA LEU A 96 -7.46 2.20 -13.83
C LEU A 96 -6.63 2.95 -12.78
N HIS A 97 -6.52 2.42 -11.56
CA HIS A 97 -5.74 3.07 -10.49
C HIS A 97 -4.25 3.07 -10.80
N ILE A 98 -3.73 1.98 -11.37
CA ILE A 98 -2.35 1.93 -11.88
C ILE A 98 -2.14 3.03 -12.92
N ARG A 99 -3.03 3.16 -13.91
CA ARG A 99 -2.91 4.22 -14.93
C ARG A 99 -2.97 5.63 -14.34
N ILE A 100 -3.83 5.87 -13.35
CA ILE A 100 -3.95 7.18 -12.68
C ILE A 100 -2.72 7.48 -11.83
N MET A 101 -2.26 6.51 -11.04
CA MET A 101 -1.01 6.59 -10.28
C MET A 101 0.14 6.89 -11.22
N LEU A 102 0.37 6.07 -12.25
CA LEU A 102 1.46 6.24 -13.20
C LEU A 102 1.41 7.62 -13.85
N LYS A 103 0.24 8.14 -14.26
CA LYS A 103 0.15 9.50 -14.83
C LYS A 103 0.53 10.61 -13.85
N ARG A 104 0.14 10.49 -12.58
CA ARG A 104 0.56 11.42 -11.53
C ARG A 104 2.05 11.30 -11.21
N TRP A 105 2.59 10.08 -11.30
CA TRP A 105 3.96 9.75 -10.97
C TRP A 105 4.90 9.85 -12.16
N THR A 106 4.44 9.94 -13.42
CA THR A 106 5.32 10.18 -14.58
C THR A 106 6.05 11.52 -14.52
N VAL A 107 5.63 12.41 -13.62
CA VAL A 107 6.39 13.62 -13.25
C VAL A 107 7.67 13.26 -12.47
N GLU A 108 7.70 12.14 -11.76
CA GLU A 108 8.81 11.63 -10.93
C GLU A 108 9.14 10.15 -11.25
N LYS A 109 10.25 9.93 -11.98
CA LYS A 109 10.69 8.68 -12.66
C LYS A 109 10.83 7.39 -11.79
N VAL A 110 9.76 6.91 -11.15
CA VAL A 110 9.73 5.64 -10.40
C VAL A 110 9.25 4.50 -11.29
N ASP A 111 9.98 3.40 -11.32
CA ASP A 111 9.61 2.20 -12.07
C ASP A 111 8.88 1.22 -11.15
N PHE A 112 7.62 0.89 -11.46
CA PHE A 112 6.79 -0.05 -10.70
C PHE A 112 6.67 -1.43 -11.36
N SER A 113 7.21 -1.62 -12.56
CA SER A 113 7.10 -2.88 -13.31
C SER A 113 7.75 -4.06 -12.57
N THR A 114 8.69 -3.80 -11.67
CA THR A 114 9.38 -4.83 -10.88
C THR A 114 8.60 -5.30 -9.65
N TYR A 115 7.46 -4.68 -9.32
CA TYR A 115 6.67 -4.96 -8.10
C TYR A 115 5.31 -5.58 -8.39
N VAL A 116 4.91 -5.63 -9.66
CA VAL A 116 3.66 -6.23 -10.14
C VAL A 116 3.98 -7.58 -10.79
#